data_AF-A0A4Z0LDU2-F1
#
_entry.id   AF-A0A4Z0LDU2-F1
#
_cell.length_a   1.000
_cell.length_b   1.000
_cell.length_c   1.000
_cell.angle_alpha   90.00
_cell.angle_beta   90.00
_cell.angle_gamma   90.00
#
_symmetry.space_group_name_H-M   'P 1'
#
loop_
_entity.id
_entity.type
_entity.pdbx_description
1 polymer ?
#
loop_
_entity_poly.entity_id
_entity_poly.type
_entity_poly.pdbx_seq_one_letter_code
_entity_poly.pdbx_strand_id
1 'polypeptide(L)'
;LGLLIARPKVADVAQEEVVEPKIEKPQPDEKPLGETLKDLFAKPVMPEMTDVHLPLNLNIESFRGEQLRSTGDTDLTVRTMLLKVSSIDGNMKLDTLDIDANQGTVKASGTAQLANNWPVDITLNSTLNIDPLKGEKIKLKVGGALREQLEVGVNLSGPMDVALRAQTRLAEAGLPLNLEVVSQRIAWPLTGDTQFQADDLKLKLSGKMTDSPWALRAAVLGRAGPPAALPLAAAGGG
;
A
#
# COMPACT_ATOMS: atom_id res chain seq x y z
N LEU A 1 -14.14 4.40 -30.06
CA LEU A 1 -13.89 5.79 -29.67
C LEU A 1 -13.08 5.74 -28.38
N GLY A 2 -11.77 5.99 -28.42
CA GLY A 2 -10.90 5.95 -27.24
C GLY A 2 -10.87 7.30 -26.54
N LEU A 3 -10.91 7.30 -25.20
CA LEU A 3 -10.80 8.51 -24.39
C LEU A 3 -9.34 8.75 -24.00
N LEU A 4 -8.78 9.88 -24.42
CA LEU A 4 -7.46 10.35 -24.03
C LEU A 4 -7.60 11.35 -22.88
N ILE A 5 -7.01 11.06 -21.73
CA ILE A 5 -6.90 12.03 -20.63
C ILE A 5 -5.44 12.48 -20.58
N ALA A 6 -5.18 13.66 -21.13
CA ALA A 6 -3.88 14.32 -21.05
C ALA A 6 -3.82 15.18 -19.79
N ARG A 7 -2.80 14.98 -18.95
CA ARG A 7 -2.49 15.94 -17.87
C ARG A 7 -1.79 17.15 -18.49
N PRO A 8 -2.03 18.39 -17.99
CA PRO A 8 -1.29 19.56 -18.44
C PRO A 8 0.21 19.34 -18.22
N LYS A 9 1.00 19.56 -19.27
CA LYS A 9 2.45 19.51 -19.22
C LYS A 9 2.90 20.63 -18.28
N VAL A 10 3.47 20.27 -17.12
CA VAL A 10 4.24 21.23 -16.33
C VAL A 10 5.39 21.67 -17.22
N ALA A 11 5.52 22.99 -17.36
CA ALA A 11 6.46 23.61 -18.27
C ALA A 11 7.87 23.05 -18.08
N ASP A 12 8.53 22.88 -19.22
CA ASP A 12 9.93 22.50 -19.38
C ASP A 12 10.84 23.41 -18.52
N VAL A 13 11.40 22.87 -17.44
CA VAL A 13 12.54 23.49 -16.76
C VAL A 13 13.48 22.41 -16.21
N ALA A 14 14.61 22.28 -16.90
CA ALA A 14 15.95 21.94 -16.41
C ALA A 14 16.25 20.50 -15.90
N GLN A 15 17.00 19.81 -16.76
CA GLN A 15 18.19 18.98 -16.49
C GLN A 15 17.98 17.70 -15.66
N GLU A 16 18.30 16.56 -16.32
CA GLU A 16 18.61 15.28 -15.69
C GLU A 16 19.72 15.47 -14.65
N GLU A 17 19.31 15.62 -13.39
CA GLU A 17 20.17 15.24 -12.27
C GLU A 17 19.87 13.76 -12.00
N VAL A 18 20.80 12.90 -12.41
CA VAL A 18 20.83 11.51 -11.97
C VAL A 18 20.89 11.56 -10.45
N VAL A 19 19.76 11.30 -9.78
CA VAL A 19 19.69 11.25 -8.33
C VAL A 19 20.46 10.00 -7.90
N GLU A 20 21.76 10.15 -7.64
CA GLU A 20 22.52 9.17 -6.86
C GLU A 20 21.71 8.87 -5.59
N PRO A 21 21.61 7.61 -5.15
CA PRO A 21 20.89 7.29 -3.92
C PRO A 21 21.46 8.15 -2.78
N LYS A 22 20.64 9.07 -2.25
CA LYS A 22 20.94 10.04 -1.17
C LYS A 22 21.44 9.42 0.16
N ILE A 23 21.76 8.13 0.17
CA ILE A 23 22.26 7.39 1.33
C ILE A 23 23.66 7.88 1.73
N GLU A 24 24.46 8.43 0.81
CA GLU A 24 25.87 8.74 1.09
C GLU A 24 26.13 10.13 1.71
N LYS A 25 25.20 11.10 1.63
CA LYS A 25 25.35 12.44 2.23
C LYS A 25 24.01 13.07 2.60
N PRO A 26 23.49 12.87 3.84
CA PRO A 26 22.35 13.63 4.31
C PRO A 26 22.68 15.14 4.26
N GLN A 27 21.82 15.94 3.63
CA GLN A 27 21.96 17.40 3.68
C GLN A 27 21.76 17.86 5.14
N PRO A 28 22.55 18.83 5.64
CA PRO A 28 22.54 19.22 7.06
C PRO A 28 21.18 19.72 7.61
N ASP A 29 20.24 20.09 6.73
CA ASP A 29 18.96 20.70 7.10
C ASP A 29 17.75 19.74 6.99
N GLU A 30 17.94 18.48 6.58
CA GLU A 30 16.84 17.50 6.56
C GLU A 30 16.60 16.93 7.96
N LYS A 31 15.40 17.13 8.50
CA LYS A 31 14.98 16.54 9.78
C LYS A 31 15.19 15.02 9.75
N PRO A 32 15.77 14.41 10.81
CA PRO A 32 15.90 12.96 10.90
C PRO A 32 14.56 12.27 10.66
N LEU A 33 14.57 11.10 9.99
CA LEU A 33 13.35 10.35 9.68
C LEU A 33 12.46 10.12 10.90
N GLY A 34 13.05 9.82 12.06
CA GLY A 34 12.30 9.64 13.31
C GLY A 34 11.58 10.91 13.78
N GLU A 35 12.14 12.09 13.57
CA GLU A 35 11.48 13.37 13.87
C GLU A 35 10.38 13.66 12.86
N THR A 36 10.64 13.41 11.57
CA THR A 36 9.65 13.55 10.49
C THR A 36 8.43 12.65 10.72
N LEU A 37 8.64 11.38 11.11
CA LEU A 37 7.55 10.46 11.44
C LEU A 37 6.77 10.90 12.68
N LYS A 38 7.47 11.38 13.72
CA LYS A 38 6.82 11.94 14.91
C LYS A 38 5.93 13.13 14.57
N ASP A 39 6.44 14.07 13.79
CA ASP A 39 5.68 15.25 13.36
C ASP A 39 4.48 14.85 12.49
N LEU A 40 4.66 13.91 11.56
CA LEU A 40 3.62 13.43 10.66
C LEU A 40 2.45 12.76 11.40
N PHE A 41 2.76 11.95 12.42
CA PHE A 41 1.77 11.17 13.17
C PHE A 41 1.42 11.76 14.53
N ALA A 42 1.88 12.98 14.84
CA ALA A 42 1.51 13.69 16.07
C ALA A 42 0.00 13.94 16.17
N LYS A 43 -0.68 14.03 15.03
CA LYS A 43 -2.14 14.08 14.92
C LYS A 43 -2.68 12.80 14.28
N PRO A 44 -3.95 12.45 14.51
CA PRO A 44 -4.59 11.35 13.80
C PRO A 44 -4.43 11.47 12.28
N VAL A 45 -4.12 10.35 11.62
CA VAL A 45 -4.07 10.26 10.15
C VAL A 45 -5.46 10.52 9.57
N MET A 46 -6.48 9.99 10.25
CA MET A 46 -7.87 10.29 9.97
C MET A 46 -8.38 11.30 11.00
N PRO A 47 -8.54 12.59 10.65
CA PRO A 47 -9.15 13.56 11.55
C PRO A 47 -10.61 13.21 11.79
N GLU A 48 -11.21 13.76 12.85
CA GLU A 48 -12.66 13.64 13.04
C GLU A 48 -13.40 14.23 11.83
N MET A 49 -14.28 13.42 11.25
CA MET A 49 -15.15 13.80 10.15
C MET A 49 -16.58 13.60 10.61
N THR A 50 -17.50 14.48 10.23
CA THR A 50 -18.93 14.21 10.42
C THR A 50 -19.37 13.05 9.51
N ASP A 51 -20.49 12.42 9.83
CA ASP A 51 -21.07 11.42 8.94
C ASP A 51 -21.36 12.03 7.56
N VAL A 52 -21.03 11.28 6.51
CA VAL A 52 -21.21 11.74 5.13
C VAL A 52 -22.54 11.20 4.64
N HIS A 53 -23.51 12.09 4.58
CA HIS A 53 -24.80 11.78 3.98
C HIS A 53 -24.74 12.05 2.48
N LEU A 54 -24.76 10.99 1.68
CA LEU A 54 -24.91 11.12 0.24
C LEU A 54 -26.35 11.55 -0.08
N PRO A 55 -26.55 12.67 -0.78
CA PRO A 55 -27.88 13.22 -1.02
C PRO A 55 -28.69 12.44 -2.08
N LEU A 56 -28.07 11.46 -2.75
CA LEU A 56 -28.73 10.64 -3.77
C LEU A 56 -28.22 9.20 -3.73
N ASN A 57 -29.12 8.27 -4.04
CA ASN A 57 -28.77 6.88 -4.28
C ASN A 57 -28.19 6.73 -5.69
N LEU A 58 -27.11 5.96 -5.80
CA LEU A 58 -26.41 5.69 -7.06
C LEU A 58 -26.54 4.20 -7.37
N ASN A 59 -26.88 3.86 -8.61
CA ASN A 59 -26.76 2.49 -9.10
C ASN A 59 -26.14 2.51 -10.49
N ILE A 60 -24.89 2.08 -10.59
CA ILE A 60 -24.18 1.87 -11.84
C ILE A 60 -24.18 0.36 -12.10
N GLU A 61 -25.15 -0.09 -12.89
CA GLU A 61 -25.27 -1.52 -13.26
C GLU A 61 -24.11 -1.99 -14.15
N SER A 62 -23.58 -1.07 -14.96
CA SER A 62 -22.44 -1.32 -15.84
C SER A 62 -21.89 -0.02 -16.42
N PHE A 63 -20.73 0.41 -15.94
CA PHE A 63 -19.90 1.39 -16.63
C PHE A 63 -18.72 0.67 -17.28
N ARG A 64 -18.58 0.84 -18.61
CA ARG A 64 -17.52 0.19 -19.40
C ARG A 64 -16.63 1.24 -20.05
N GLY A 65 -15.32 1.03 -19.95
CA GLY A 65 -14.31 1.81 -20.66
C GLY A 65 -13.44 0.88 -21.50
N GLU A 66 -13.05 1.33 -22.69
CA GLU A 66 -12.17 0.58 -23.59
C GLU A 66 -11.10 1.51 -24.14
N GLN A 67 -9.89 0.98 -24.30
CA GLN A 67 -8.75 1.70 -24.89
C GLN A 67 -8.51 3.07 -24.22
N LEU A 68 -8.59 3.13 -22.89
CA LEU A 68 -8.31 4.34 -22.13
C LEU A 68 -6.79 4.50 -22.05
N ARG A 69 -6.28 5.64 -22.50
CA ARG A 69 -4.83 5.92 -22.47
C ARG A 69 -4.55 7.07 -21.54
N SER A 70 -3.61 6.84 -20.63
CA SER A 70 -3.00 7.86 -19.78
C SER A 70 -1.53 7.97 -20.17
N THR A 71 -1.15 9.14 -20.69
CA THR A 71 0.22 9.46 -21.08
C THR A 71 0.89 10.31 -20.01
N GLY A 72 2.04 9.87 -19.51
CA GLY A 72 2.87 10.51 -18.48
C GLY A 72 4.28 9.89 -18.53
N ASP A 73 4.97 9.79 -17.39
CA ASP A 73 6.32 9.17 -17.34
C ASP A 73 6.27 7.67 -17.67
N THR A 74 5.11 7.04 -17.50
CA THR A 74 4.86 5.68 -17.98
C THR A 74 3.53 5.65 -18.72
N ASP A 75 3.57 5.14 -19.95
CA ASP A 75 2.37 4.97 -20.76
C ASP A 75 1.50 3.84 -20.20
N LEU A 76 0.31 4.20 -19.71
CA LEU A 76 -0.70 3.26 -19.23
C LEU A 76 -1.83 3.17 -20.27
N THR A 77 -2.06 1.96 -20.76
CA THR A 77 -3.18 1.65 -21.65
C THR A 77 -4.08 0.63 -20.96
N VAL A 78 -5.29 1.07 -20.61
CA VAL A 78 -6.37 0.20 -20.12
C VAL A 78 -7.14 -0.31 -21.33
N ARG A 79 -6.98 -1.60 -21.64
CA ARG A 79 -7.68 -2.26 -22.74
C ARG A 79 -9.18 -2.32 -22.46
N THR A 80 -9.54 -2.77 -21.25
CA THR A 80 -10.93 -2.84 -20.80
C THR A 80 -11.05 -2.48 -19.33
N MET A 81 -12.14 -1.81 -18.98
CA MET A 81 -12.58 -1.55 -17.61
C MET A 81 -14.07 -1.85 -17.50
N LEU A 82 -14.46 -2.57 -16.45
CA LEU A 82 -15.85 -2.73 -16.02
C LEU A 82 -15.98 -2.28 -14.57
N LEU A 83 -16.89 -1.34 -14.32
CA LEU A 83 -17.27 -0.88 -12.99
C LEU A 83 -18.75 -1.14 -12.76
N LYS A 84 -19.07 -1.79 -11.64
CA LYS A 84 -20.42 -1.91 -11.11
C LYS A 84 -20.42 -1.52 -9.64
N VAL A 85 -21.17 -0.49 -9.32
CA VAL A 85 -21.20 0.07 -7.97
C VAL A 85 -22.60 0.58 -7.66
N SER A 86 -23.04 0.35 -6.43
CA SER A 86 -24.25 0.94 -5.89
C SER A 86 -23.94 1.67 -4.59
N SER A 87 -24.72 2.71 -4.29
CA SER A 87 -24.72 3.42 -3.02
C SER A 87 -26.17 3.70 -2.65
N ILE A 88 -26.64 3.10 -1.56
CA ILE A 88 -28.01 3.25 -1.06
C ILE A 88 -27.94 3.61 0.42
N ASP A 89 -28.49 4.76 0.79
CA ASP A 89 -28.54 5.24 2.18
C ASP A 89 -27.16 5.24 2.87
N GLY A 90 -26.12 5.65 2.14
CA GLY A 90 -24.74 5.70 2.63
C GLY A 90 -24.02 4.35 2.66
N ASN A 91 -24.67 3.24 2.27
CA ASN A 91 -24.06 1.94 2.08
C ASN A 91 -23.59 1.78 0.64
N MET A 92 -22.28 1.82 0.45
CA MET A 92 -21.63 1.60 -0.84
C MET A 92 -21.32 0.11 -1.02
N LYS A 93 -21.62 -0.41 -2.20
CA LYS A 93 -21.24 -1.75 -2.63
C LYS A 93 -20.54 -1.66 -3.98
N LEU A 94 -19.28 -2.07 -4.00
CA LEU A 94 -18.54 -2.35 -5.23
C LEU A 94 -18.78 -3.81 -5.59
N ASP A 95 -19.70 -4.06 -6.53
CA ASP A 95 -19.94 -5.41 -7.04
C ASP A 95 -18.74 -5.91 -7.83
N THR A 96 -18.18 -5.05 -8.68
CA THR A 96 -16.93 -5.34 -9.38
C THR A 96 -16.26 -4.07 -9.89
N LEU A 97 -14.95 -4.04 -9.79
CA LEU A 97 -14.05 -3.28 -10.64
C LEU A 97 -13.13 -4.29 -11.31
N ASP A 98 -13.22 -4.44 -12.62
CA ASP A 98 -12.37 -5.35 -13.42
C ASP A 98 -11.63 -4.52 -14.47
N ILE A 99 -10.31 -4.49 -14.39
CA ILE A 99 -9.42 -3.70 -15.25
C ILE A 99 -8.40 -4.63 -15.88
N ASP A 100 -8.27 -4.52 -17.20
CA ASP A 100 -7.20 -5.14 -17.98
C ASP A 100 -6.34 -4.06 -18.65
N ALA A 101 -5.05 -4.00 -18.30
CA ALA A 101 -4.13 -2.97 -18.77
C ALA A 101 -2.79 -3.57 -19.24
N ASN A 102 -2.02 -2.79 -20.01
CA ASN A 102 -0.68 -3.18 -20.46
C ASN A 102 0.27 -3.53 -19.31
N GLN A 103 0.10 -2.89 -18.15
CA GLN A 103 0.93 -3.08 -16.97
C GLN A 103 0.38 -4.11 -15.96
N GLY A 104 -0.77 -4.72 -16.23
CA GLY A 104 -1.35 -5.74 -15.35
C GLY A 104 -2.88 -5.74 -15.35
N THR A 105 -3.44 -6.55 -14.46
CA THR A 105 -4.89 -6.69 -14.27
C THR A 105 -5.29 -6.35 -12.85
N VAL A 106 -6.48 -5.80 -12.63
CA VAL A 106 -7.05 -5.56 -11.29
C VAL A 106 -8.48 -6.07 -11.23
N LYS A 107 -8.82 -6.80 -10.17
CA LYS A 107 -10.19 -7.19 -9.82
C LYS A 107 -10.48 -6.82 -8.38
N ALA A 108 -11.42 -5.93 -8.14
CA ALA A 108 -11.81 -5.50 -6.80
C ALA A 108 -13.31 -5.60 -6.58
N SER A 109 -13.68 -5.87 -5.33
CA SER A 109 -15.06 -5.92 -4.85
C SER A 109 -15.10 -5.58 -3.37
N GLY A 110 -16.22 -5.09 -2.88
CA GLY A 110 -16.33 -4.81 -1.46
C GLY A 110 -17.51 -3.95 -1.07
N THR A 111 -17.52 -3.56 0.19
CA THR A 111 -18.51 -2.68 0.80
C THR A 111 -17.82 -1.61 1.62
N ALA A 112 -18.43 -0.44 1.67
CA ALA A 112 -18.04 0.63 2.58
C ALA A 112 -19.29 1.37 3.04
N GLN A 113 -19.28 1.87 4.27
CA GLN A 113 -20.32 2.76 4.76
C GLN A 113 -19.66 4.05 5.25
N LEU A 114 -20.24 5.21 4.93
CA LEU A 114 -19.72 6.51 5.40
C LEU A 114 -20.53 7.07 6.59
N ALA A 115 -21.04 6.17 7.42
CA ALA A 115 -21.79 6.47 8.63
C ALA A 115 -21.26 5.63 9.80
N ASN A 116 -21.57 6.01 11.03
CA ASN A 116 -21.09 5.33 12.24
C ASN A 116 -19.55 5.28 12.27
N ASN A 117 -18.96 4.09 12.42
CA ASN A 117 -17.50 3.91 12.50
C ASN A 117 -16.82 3.72 11.14
N TRP A 118 -17.59 3.88 10.06
CA TRP A 118 -17.16 3.72 8.68
C TRP A 118 -16.62 2.31 8.39
N PRO A 119 -17.48 1.27 8.53
CA PRO A 119 -17.08 -0.09 8.22
C PRO A 119 -16.70 -0.24 6.74
N VAL A 120 -15.65 -1.03 6.51
CA VAL A 120 -15.13 -1.35 5.18
C VAL A 120 -14.82 -2.85 5.10
N ASP A 121 -15.12 -3.47 3.97
CA ASP A 121 -14.59 -4.78 3.58
C ASP A 121 -14.31 -4.73 2.07
N ILE A 122 -13.04 -4.58 1.70
CA ILE A 122 -12.60 -4.48 0.31
C ILE A 122 -11.62 -5.61 0.06
N THR A 123 -11.83 -6.33 -1.04
CA THR A 123 -10.86 -7.27 -1.59
C THR A 123 -10.41 -6.78 -2.95
N LEU A 124 -9.11 -6.77 -3.18
CA LEU A 124 -8.48 -6.46 -4.45
C LEU A 124 -7.50 -7.58 -4.80
N ASN A 125 -7.61 -8.09 -6.02
CA ASN A 125 -6.65 -9.01 -6.61
C ASN A 125 -6.02 -8.32 -7.82
N SER A 126 -4.70 -8.38 -7.93
CA SER A 126 -3.97 -7.83 -9.06
C SER A 126 -2.95 -8.84 -9.57
N THR A 127 -2.61 -8.73 -10.84
CA THR A 127 -1.46 -9.42 -11.43
C THR A 127 -0.66 -8.39 -12.20
N LEU A 128 0.60 -8.20 -11.81
CA LEU A 128 1.48 -7.23 -12.41
C LEU A 128 2.08 -7.77 -13.71
N ASN A 129 2.23 -6.90 -14.70
CA ASN A 129 2.91 -7.16 -15.95
C ASN A 129 3.97 -6.09 -16.21
N ILE A 130 4.76 -5.81 -15.18
CA ILE A 130 5.85 -4.81 -15.19
C ILE A 130 7.10 -5.43 -14.56
N ASP A 131 8.24 -5.31 -15.22
CA ASP A 131 9.50 -5.79 -14.64
C ASP A 131 9.93 -4.89 -13.47
N PRO A 132 10.61 -5.42 -12.44
CA PRO A 132 10.98 -6.83 -12.24
C PRO A 132 9.87 -7.72 -11.65
N LEU A 133 8.68 -7.18 -11.40
CA LEU A 133 7.56 -7.86 -10.74
C LEU A 133 6.60 -8.53 -11.72
N LYS A 134 7.04 -8.84 -12.94
CA LYS A 134 6.16 -9.38 -13.96
C LYS A 134 5.68 -10.77 -13.53
N GLY A 135 4.36 -10.95 -13.53
CA GLY A 135 3.69 -12.15 -13.03
C GLY A 135 3.39 -12.14 -11.52
N GLU A 136 3.81 -11.11 -10.78
CA GLU A 136 3.51 -10.96 -9.36
C GLU A 136 2.00 -10.84 -9.12
N LYS A 137 1.46 -11.68 -8.25
CA LYS A 137 0.04 -11.66 -7.88
C LYS A 137 -0.13 -11.04 -6.51
N ILE A 138 -0.91 -9.98 -6.45
CA ILE A 138 -1.21 -9.25 -5.23
C ILE A 138 -2.63 -9.57 -4.82
N LYS A 139 -2.84 -10.04 -3.59
CA LYS A 139 -4.15 -10.11 -2.95
C LYS A 139 -4.17 -9.21 -1.74
N LEU A 140 -4.88 -8.09 -1.85
CA LEU A 140 -5.13 -7.14 -0.78
C LEU A 140 -6.54 -7.37 -0.21
N LYS A 141 -6.64 -7.41 1.11
CA LYS A 141 -7.90 -7.32 1.84
C LYS A 141 -7.81 -6.19 2.85
N VAL A 142 -8.81 -5.33 2.88
CA VAL A 142 -8.98 -4.27 3.88
C VAL A 142 -10.30 -4.52 4.58
N GLY A 143 -10.30 -4.59 5.90
CA GLY A 143 -11.47 -4.87 6.72
C GLY A 143 -11.52 -3.99 7.96
N GLY A 144 -12.64 -4.04 8.68
CA GLY A 144 -12.82 -3.33 9.94
C GLY A 144 -13.54 -1.99 9.74
N ALA A 145 -13.16 -0.99 10.53
CA ALA A 145 -13.83 0.30 10.58
C ALA A 145 -12.80 1.44 10.62
N LEU A 146 -12.89 2.37 9.66
CA LEU A 146 -11.86 3.42 9.49
C LEU A 146 -11.71 4.31 10.73
N ARG A 147 -12.81 4.58 11.45
CA ARG A 147 -12.81 5.41 12.67
C ARG A 147 -12.43 4.64 13.94
N GLU A 148 -12.35 3.31 13.88
CA GLU A 148 -11.92 2.47 15.00
C GLU A 148 -10.65 1.72 14.61
N GLN A 149 -10.77 0.44 14.24
CA GLN A 149 -9.66 -0.42 13.88
C GLN A 149 -9.79 -0.87 12.43
N LEU A 150 -8.75 -0.59 11.65
CA LEU A 150 -8.57 -1.08 10.30
C LEU A 150 -7.66 -2.30 10.32
N GLU A 151 -8.03 -3.32 9.55
CA GLU A 151 -7.22 -4.50 9.29
C GLU A 151 -6.84 -4.54 7.82
N VAL A 152 -5.56 -4.77 7.54
CA VAL A 152 -5.02 -4.84 6.18
C VAL A 152 -4.24 -6.13 6.04
N GLY A 153 -4.63 -6.97 5.08
CA GLY A 153 -3.91 -8.17 4.70
C GLY A 153 -3.41 -8.07 3.27
N VAL A 154 -2.13 -8.31 3.03
CA VAL A 154 -1.53 -8.38 1.70
C VAL A 154 -0.84 -9.72 1.55
N ASN A 155 -1.18 -10.46 0.49
CA ASN A 155 -0.42 -11.63 0.07
C ASN A 155 0.17 -11.35 -1.32
N LEU A 156 1.48 -11.51 -1.42
CA LEU A 156 2.26 -11.47 -2.65
C LEU A 156 2.63 -12.91 -3.01
N SER A 157 2.52 -13.25 -4.30
CA SER A 157 2.88 -14.56 -4.82
C SER A 157 3.35 -14.46 -6.27
N GLY A 158 4.61 -14.83 -6.51
CA GLY A 158 5.25 -14.73 -7.81
C GLY A 158 6.76 -14.48 -7.62
N PRO A 159 7.34 -13.45 -8.26
CA PRO A 159 8.68 -12.96 -7.93
C PRO A 159 8.90 -12.70 -6.43
N MET A 160 7.85 -12.30 -5.71
CA MET A 160 7.85 -12.16 -4.26
C MET A 160 6.91 -13.19 -3.62
N ASP A 161 7.28 -13.68 -2.44
CA ASP A 161 6.42 -14.52 -1.59
C ASP A 161 6.38 -13.91 -0.19
N VAL A 162 5.36 -13.09 0.06
CA VAL A 162 5.23 -12.30 1.30
C VAL A 162 3.77 -12.27 1.74
N ALA A 163 3.54 -12.60 2.99
CA ALA A 163 2.27 -12.37 3.67
C ALA A 163 2.46 -11.26 4.71
N LEU A 164 1.73 -10.16 4.55
CA LEU A 164 1.69 -9.02 5.46
C LEU A 164 0.31 -8.92 6.10
N ARG A 165 0.27 -8.72 7.41
CA ARG A 165 -0.92 -8.34 8.16
C ARG A 165 -0.64 -7.10 8.98
N ALA A 166 -1.51 -6.11 8.88
CA ALA A 166 -1.45 -4.91 9.69
C ALA A 166 -2.80 -4.65 10.36
N GLN A 167 -2.76 -4.19 11.60
CA GLN A 167 -3.89 -3.62 12.31
C GLN A 167 -3.51 -2.23 12.76
N THR A 168 -4.36 -1.24 12.51
CA THR A 168 -4.08 0.14 12.88
C THR A 168 -5.34 0.91 13.21
N ARG A 169 -5.20 2.03 13.91
CA ARG A 169 -6.29 2.94 14.26
C ARG A 169 -5.97 4.31 13.73
N LEU A 170 -6.55 4.64 12.57
CA LEU A 170 -6.22 5.87 11.84
C LEU A 170 -6.67 7.13 12.59
N ALA A 171 -7.74 7.02 13.38
CA ALA A 171 -8.29 8.11 14.19
C ALA A 171 -7.53 8.34 15.51
N GLU A 172 -6.52 7.53 15.84
CA GLU A 172 -5.70 7.71 17.03
C GLU A 172 -4.37 8.41 16.70
N ALA A 173 -4.03 9.42 17.50
CA ALA A 173 -2.72 10.07 17.41
C ALA A 173 -1.58 9.08 17.71
N GLY A 174 -0.48 9.26 16.98
CA GLY A 174 0.67 8.37 16.98
C GLY A 174 0.53 7.17 16.04
N LEU A 175 -0.62 6.95 15.41
CA LEU A 175 -0.90 5.80 14.53
C LEU A 175 -0.47 4.46 15.18
N PRO A 176 -1.23 3.95 16.16
CA PRO A 176 -0.99 2.61 16.70
C PRO A 176 -0.99 1.59 15.56
N LEU A 177 0.04 0.76 15.50
CA LEU A 177 0.26 -0.22 14.44
C LEU A 177 0.72 -1.53 15.05
N ASN A 178 0.04 -2.61 14.68
CA ASN A 178 0.54 -3.97 14.78
C ASN A 178 0.79 -4.47 13.36
N LEU A 179 2.01 -4.86 13.06
CA LEU A 179 2.43 -5.34 11.75
C LEU A 179 3.08 -6.72 11.92
N GLU A 180 2.67 -7.68 11.10
CA GLU A 180 3.29 -8.98 10.96
C GLU A 180 3.65 -9.17 9.48
N VAL A 181 4.91 -9.52 9.21
CA VAL A 181 5.39 -9.85 7.88
C VAL A 181 6.04 -11.23 7.93
N VAL A 182 5.57 -12.12 7.06
CA VAL A 182 6.10 -13.47 6.93
C VAL A 182 6.52 -13.70 5.48
N SER A 183 7.69 -14.27 5.29
CA SER A 183 8.20 -14.66 3.97
C SER A 183 9.09 -15.89 4.13
N GLN A 184 8.98 -16.85 3.19
CA GLN A 184 9.90 -17.99 3.15
C GLN A 184 11.30 -17.55 2.71
N ARG A 185 11.34 -16.60 1.77
CA ARG A 185 12.57 -16.00 1.27
C ARG A 185 12.27 -14.63 0.72
N ILE A 186 13.03 -13.64 1.18
CA ILE A 186 13.08 -12.33 0.56
C ILE A 186 14.53 -12.02 0.19
N ALA A 187 14.72 -11.55 -1.04
CA ALA A 187 16.02 -11.16 -1.56
C ALA A 187 15.92 -9.74 -2.12
N TRP A 188 16.97 -8.96 -1.93
CA TRP A 188 17.10 -7.62 -2.46
C TRP A 188 18.51 -7.38 -3.02
N PRO A 189 18.66 -6.71 -4.17
CA PRO A 189 17.61 -6.32 -5.12
C PRO A 189 16.88 -7.53 -5.72
N LEU A 190 15.65 -7.31 -6.22
CA LEU A 190 14.83 -8.37 -6.83
C LEU A 190 15.43 -8.92 -8.14
N THR A 191 16.28 -8.13 -8.79
CA THR A 191 17.01 -8.50 -10.01
C THR A 191 18.48 -8.15 -9.88
N GLY A 192 19.33 -8.88 -10.61
CA GLY A 192 20.77 -8.74 -10.52
C GLY A 192 21.35 -9.48 -9.31
N ASP A 193 22.50 -9.03 -8.84
CA ASP A 193 23.23 -9.68 -7.75
C ASP A 193 22.55 -9.38 -6.40
N THR A 194 22.09 -10.44 -5.74
CA THR A 194 21.47 -10.33 -4.41
C THR A 194 22.49 -9.82 -3.38
N GLN A 195 22.17 -8.71 -2.74
CA GLN A 195 22.99 -8.09 -1.70
C GLN A 195 22.50 -8.46 -0.30
N PHE A 196 21.19 -8.66 -0.16
CA PHE A 196 20.56 -9.02 1.09
C PHE A 196 19.60 -10.17 0.83
N GLN A 197 19.65 -11.19 1.69
CA GLN A 197 18.68 -12.27 1.68
C GLN A 197 18.30 -12.58 3.12
N ALA A 198 17.00 -12.76 3.35
CA ALA A 198 16.48 -13.34 4.57
C ALA A 198 15.60 -14.54 4.21
N ASP A 199 15.97 -15.70 4.74
CA ASP A 199 15.15 -16.91 4.70
C ASP A 199 14.34 -17.04 5.99
N ASP A 200 13.17 -17.65 5.89
CA ASP A 200 12.25 -17.93 7.00
C ASP A 200 11.90 -16.66 7.82
N LEU A 201 11.76 -15.52 7.16
CA LEU A 201 11.49 -14.24 7.79
C LEU A 201 10.12 -14.27 8.50
N LYS A 202 10.14 -13.94 9.80
CA LYS A 202 8.98 -13.58 10.60
C LYS A 202 9.31 -12.31 11.37
N LEU A 203 8.72 -11.21 10.91
CA LEU A 203 8.82 -9.90 11.54
C LEU A 203 7.50 -9.58 12.23
N LYS A 204 7.56 -9.16 13.48
CA LYS A 204 6.45 -8.51 14.19
C LYS A 204 6.89 -7.15 14.67
N LEU A 205 6.06 -6.14 14.44
CA LEU A 205 6.26 -4.78 14.93
C LEU A 205 4.98 -4.32 15.62
N SER A 206 5.09 -3.77 16.82
CA SER A 206 3.95 -3.24 17.58
C SER A 206 4.32 -1.96 18.32
N GLY A 207 3.46 -0.95 18.23
CA GLY A 207 3.60 0.33 18.94
C GLY A 207 3.01 1.50 18.15
N LYS A 208 3.29 2.73 18.57
CA LYS A 208 2.93 3.95 17.84
C LYS A 208 4.11 4.45 17.01
N MET A 209 3.84 5.04 15.85
CA MET A 209 4.88 5.64 14.99
C MET A 209 5.59 6.84 15.64
N THR A 210 4.96 7.46 16.64
CA THR A 210 5.56 8.53 17.46
C THR A 210 6.44 8.01 18.60
N ASP A 211 6.37 6.71 18.91
CA ASP A 211 7.14 6.14 20.00
C ASP A 211 8.64 6.23 19.71
N SER A 212 9.44 6.28 20.77
CA SER A 212 10.88 6.11 20.64
C SER A 212 11.19 4.75 20.00
N PRO A 213 12.23 4.61 19.16
CA PRO A 213 12.64 3.31 18.61
C PRO A 213 12.84 2.22 19.68
N TRP A 214 13.18 2.61 20.91
CA TRP A 214 13.32 1.72 22.06
C TRP A 214 11.99 1.17 22.61
N ALA A 215 10.90 1.94 22.47
CA ALA A 215 9.56 1.55 22.91
C ALA A 215 8.80 0.77 21.83
N LEU A 216 9.26 0.84 20.57
CA LEU A 216 8.77 0.00 19.48
C LEU A 216 9.23 -1.45 19.69
N ARG A 217 8.24 -2.34 19.80
CA ARG A 217 8.51 -3.77 19.94
C ARG A 217 8.66 -4.39 18.57
N ALA A 218 9.89 -4.59 18.15
CA ALA A 218 10.22 -5.38 16.97
C ALA A 218 10.71 -6.76 17.40
N ALA A 219 10.14 -7.81 16.82
CA ALA A 219 10.65 -9.17 16.91
C ALA A 219 10.96 -9.65 15.50
N VAL A 220 12.22 -9.96 15.23
CA VAL A 220 12.66 -10.53 13.95
C VAL A 220 13.16 -11.94 14.22
N LEU A 221 12.70 -12.89 13.41
CA LEU A 221 13.26 -14.22 13.28
C LEU A 221 13.52 -14.46 11.80
N GLY A 222 14.70 -14.98 11.48
CA GLY A 222 15.07 -15.32 10.12
C GLY A 222 16.55 -15.64 10.04
N ARG A 223 16.94 -16.25 8.93
CA ARG A 223 18.34 -16.53 8.64
C ARG A 223 18.79 -15.56 7.58
N ALA A 224 19.76 -14.70 7.91
CA ALA A 224 20.42 -13.91 6.88
C ALA A 224 21.21 -14.88 5.98
N GLY A 225 21.04 -14.72 4.66
CA GLY A 225 21.88 -15.40 3.68
C GLY A 225 23.34 -14.91 3.81
N PRO A 226 24.34 -15.74 3.45
CA PRO A 226 25.74 -15.35 3.56
C PRO A 226 26.13 -14.16 2.67
N PRO A 227 27.32 -13.57 2.90
CA PRO A 227 28.42 -14.25 3.60
C PRO A 227 28.26 -14.32 5.13
N ALA A 228 27.63 -13.32 5.75
CA ALA A 228 27.47 -13.28 7.21
C ALA A 228 26.12 -13.87 7.62
N ALA A 229 26.02 -15.20 7.60
CA ALA A 229 24.89 -15.95 8.15
C ALA A 229 24.81 -15.77 9.67
N LEU A 230 24.28 -14.64 10.12
CA LEU A 230 23.89 -14.41 11.50
C LEU A 230 22.37 -14.63 11.60
N PRO A 231 21.89 -15.38 12.61
CA PRO A 231 20.47 -15.39 12.91
C PRO A 231 20.04 -13.97 13.27
N LEU A 232 19.04 -13.44 12.55
CA LEU A 232 18.39 -12.19 12.89
C LEU A 232 17.45 -12.47 14.06
N ALA A 233 17.94 -12.27 15.28
CA ALA A 233 17.14 -12.28 16.49
C ALA A 233 17.30 -10.92 17.18
N ALA A 234 16.35 -10.03 16.92
CA ALA A 234 16.23 -8.76 17.64
C ALA A 234 14.86 -8.75 18.32
N ALA A 235 14.86 -8.59 19.64
CA ALA A 235 13.67 -8.27 20.42
C ALA A 235 13.88 -6.84 20.96
N GLY A 236 13.16 -5.86 20.40
CA GLY A 236 13.09 -4.52 20.97
C GLY A 236 12.29 -4.57 22.27
N GLY A 237 12.94 -4.26 23.39
CA GLY A 237 12.37 -4.35 24.73
C GLY A 237 12.43 -3.02 25.48
N GLY A 238 11.26 -2.63 26.03
CA GLY A 238 11.02 -1.49 26.91
C GLY A 238 9.55 -1.07 26.84
#